data_AF-A0A7W8F301-F1
#
_entry.id   AF-A0A7W8F301-F1
#
_cell.length_a   1.000
_cell.length_b   1.000
_cell.length_c   1.000
_cell.angle_alpha   90.00
_cell.angle_beta   90.00
_cell.angle_gamma   90.00
#
_symmetry.space_group_name_H-M   'P 1'
#
loop_
_entity.id
_entity.type
_entity.pdbx_description
1 polymer ?
#
loop_
_entity_poly.entity_id
_entity_poly.type
_entity_poly.pdbx_seq_one_letter_code
_entity_poly.pdbx_strand_id
1 'polypeptide(L)'
;MIFMHKRRRVLAFATVGTVMCTAGFMPSVSQAAGSGDGEKKGSYAETHGLTADDVKNINALNERALTLGRLGDSPEEFPSSAGTFSPAPAFVDDRETPPAEALDRAPDAYRAYGGRATTVVNNYIRKWQQVYSQRDGKKQQMTEEQREKLSYGCVGVTWVNSGPYPTNKLAFASFDENKYRTRLKNTSPRPDETRAEFEGRIAKESFDEAKGFQRARDVAATMNKALENAHDERTYLGNLKTELTNKSDALLHEDGRSNFYSALRNTPSFKEREGGNYDPSKMKAVIYSKHFWSGQDRRSSADKRKYGDPDAFRPDQGTGLVDMANDRNIPRSPAGPGEGWVNFDYGWFGAQAESDADKTIWTHGDHYHAPSSGLGPMHVHESKFRNWSAGYADFDRGTYVVTFIPKSWNTAPAKVEQGWP
;
A
#
# COMPACT_ATOMS: atom_id res chain seq x y z
N MET A 1 9.13 85.29 -33.78
CA MET A 1 8.21 84.57 -32.86
C MET A 1 8.17 83.09 -33.25
N ILE A 2 8.46 82.21 -32.30
CA ILE A 2 7.90 80.85 -32.08
C ILE A 2 7.53 80.06 -33.38
N PHE A 3 8.35 79.17 -33.99
CA PHE A 3 8.82 77.80 -33.59
C PHE A 3 7.66 76.82 -33.26
N MET A 4 7.57 75.51 -33.57
CA MET A 4 8.38 74.37 -34.10
C MET A 4 7.39 73.32 -34.72
N HIS A 5 7.70 72.26 -35.50
CA HIS A 5 8.89 71.82 -36.28
C HIS A 5 8.52 70.83 -37.43
N LYS A 6 9.35 70.81 -38.48
CA LYS A 6 9.95 69.69 -39.27
C LYS A 6 9.21 68.31 -39.36
N ARG A 7 8.88 67.81 -40.58
CA ARG A 7 9.71 67.04 -41.58
C ARG A 7 10.09 65.61 -41.13
N ARG A 8 10.19 64.53 -41.96
CA ARG A 8 10.04 64.33 -43.43
C ARG A 8 9.94 62.82 -43.78
N ARG A 9 9.26 62.51 -44.90
CA ARG A 9 9.55 61.47 -45.95
C ARG A 9 10.14 60.10 -45.59
N VAL A 10 9.35 59.05 -45.87
CA VAL A 10 9.53 58.06 -46.97
C VAL A 10 10.98 57.70 -47.39
N LEU A 11 11.35 56.42 -47.25
CA LEU A 11 11.59 55.51 -48.40
C LEU A 11 11.63 54.03 -47.94
N ALA A 12 11.33 53.10 -48.85
CA ALA A 12 11.36 51.65 -48.61
C ALA A 12 12.61 51.00 -49.20
N PHE A 13 13.07 49.89 -48.62
CA PHE A 13 13.78 48.81 -49.32
C PHE A 13 13.61 47.49 -48.55
N ALA A 14 13.63 46.38 -49.28
CA ALA A 14 13.50 45.03 -48.73
C ALA A 14 14.87 44.46 -48.29
N THR A 15 14.89 43.63 -47.25
CA THR A 15 16.07 42.85 -46.86
C THR A 15 15.71 41.41 -46.49
N VAL A 16 16.61 40.51 -46.90
CA VAL A 16 16.53 39.05 -46.74
C VAL A 16 16.63 38.64 -45.27
N GLY A 17 15.77 37.72 -44.82
CA GLY A 17 15.88 37.06 -43.53
C GLY A 17 16.58 35.70 -43.66
N THR A 18 17.77 35.58 -43.06
CA THR A 18 18.56 34.33 -43.03
C THR A 18 17.90 33.22 -42.22
N VAL A 19 17.89 32.00 -42.74
CA VAL A 19 17.67 30.79 -41.95
C VAL A 19 18.99 30.37 -41.30
N MET A 20 19.04 30.37 -39.97
CA MET A 20 20.02 29.60 -39.20
C MET A 20 19.30 28.90 -38.05
N CYS A 21 19.56 27.61 -37.90
CA CYS A 21 19.02 26.81 -36.81
C CYS A 21 19.78 27.09 -35.51
N THR A 22 19.08 27.54 -34.47
CA THR A 22 19.57 27.53 -33.09
C THR A 22 18.55 26.87 -32.19
N ALA A 23 19.02 25.98 -31.31
CA ALA A 23 18.16 25.19 -30.44
C ALA A 23 17.44 26.09 -29.43
N GLY A 24 16.10 26.14 -29.54
CA GLY A 24 15.25 26.74 -28.51
C GLY A 24 15.15 25.80 -27.31
N PHE A 25 15.75 26.19 -26.18
CA PHE A 25 15.47 25.57 -24.89
C PHE A 25 13.96 25.65 -24.63
N MET A 26 13.26 24.51 -24.60
CA MET A 26 11.92 24.47 -24.03
C MET A 26 12.04 24.49 -22.50
N PRO A 27 11.43 25.48 -21.81
CA PRO A 27 11.35 25.44 -20.36
C PRO A 27 10.49 24.24 -19.95
N SER A 28 11.03 23.41 -19.07
CA SER A 28 10.32 22.29 -18.45
C SER A 28 9.03 22.78 -17.77
N VAL A 29 7.88 22.22 -18.15
CA VAL A 29 6.59 22.50 -17.49
C VAL A 29 6.56 21.79 -16.13
N SER A 30 7.24 22.39 -15.15
CA SER A 30 7.32 21.95 -13.76
C SER A 30 6.76 23.01 -12.83
N GLN A 31 5.49 23.39 -13.03
CA GLN A 31 4.69 24.17 -12.07
C GLN A 31 3.19 24.15 -12.44
N ALA A 32 2.46 23.17 -11.91
CA ALA A 32 0.98 23.14 -11.91
C ALA A 32 0.41 22.16 -10.86
N ALA A 33 0.93 22.20 -9.62
CA ALA A 33 0.39 21.43 -8.49
C ALA A 33 0.70 22.15 -7.18
N GLY A 34 0.03 23.28 -6.91
CA GLY A 34 0.33 24.08 -5.72
C GLY A 34 -0.36 25.44 -5.63
N SER A 35 -1.70 25.49 -5.64
CA SER A 35 -2.48 26.66 -5.18
C SER A 35 -3.96 26.31 -5.00
N GLY A 36 -4.55 26.72 -3.88
CA GLY A 36 -5.99 26.68 -3.62
C GLY A 36 -6.44 25.45 -2.83
N ASP A 37 -6.98 25.71 -1.63
CA ASP A 37 -7.79 24.85 -0.77
C ASP A 37 -7.49 23.35 -0.76
N GLY A 38 -6.80 22.91 0.29
CA GLY A 38 -6.67 21.50 0.60
C GLY A 38 -8.00 20.91 1.03
N GLU A 39 -8.76 20.37 0.05
CA GLU A 39 -9.91 19.50 0.28
C GLU A 39 -9.56 18.51 1.40
N LYS A 40 -10.35 18.53 2.49
CA LYS A 40 -10.23 17.52 3.53
C LYS A 40 -10.61 16.19 2.88
N LYS A 41 -9.62 15.32 2.64
CA LYS A 41 -9.87 13.93 2.22
C LYS A 41 -10.87 13.32 3.20
N GLY A 42 -11.97 12.78 2.68
CA GLY A 42 -13.02 12.18 3.51
C GLY A 42 -12.49 11.01 4.34
N SER A 43 -13.27 10.61 5.34
CA SER A 43 -12.99 9.35 6.02
C SER A 43 -13.31 8.16 5.11
N TYR A 44 -12.77 6.99 5.44
CA TYR A 44 -13.16 5.73 4.85
C TYR A 44 -14.67 5.50 5.01
N ALA A 45 -15.18 5.78 6.21
CA ALA A 45 -16.60 5.66 6.52
C ALA A 45 -17.48 6.56 5.66
N GLU A 46 -17.11 7.82 5.47
CA GLU A 46 -17.81 8.76 4.58
C GLU A 46 -17.75 8.32 3.12
N THR A 47 -16.58 7.84 2.66
CA THR A 47 -16.37 7.43 1.26
C THR A 47 -17.18 6.19 0.87
N HIS A 48 -17.43 5.29 1.82
CA HIS A 48 -18.12 4.02 1.60
C HIS A 48 -19.50 3.94 2.28
N GLY A 49 -19.98 5.03 2.89
CA GLY A 49 -21.31 5.10 3.52
C GLY A 49 -21.45 4.28 4.83
N LEU A 50 -20.35 3.99 5.52
CA LEU A 50 -20.32 3.13 6.71
C LEU A 50 -20.86 3.86 7.94
N THR A 51 -21.63 3.15 8.76
CA THR A 51 -22.07 3.61 10.08
C THR A 51 -20.97 3.46 11.14
N ALA A 52 -21.20 4.04 12.32
CA ALA A 52 -20.28 3.88 13.46
C ALA A 52 -20.19 2.42 13.95
N ASP A 53 -21.26 1.63 13.83
CA ASP A 53 -21.24 0.20 14.19
C ASP A 53 -20.52 -0.63 13.12
N ASP A 54 -20.65 -0.31 11.83
CA ASP A 54 -19.88 -0.95 10.75
C ASP A 54 -18.37 -0.79 10.98
N VAL A 55 -17.92 0.44 11.22
CA VAL A 55 -16.51 0.74 11.52
C VAL A 55 -16.01 -0.01 12.76
N LYS A 56 -16.85 -0.11 13.79
CA LYS A 56 -16.54 -0.86 15.02
C LYS A 56 -16.41 -2.37 14.77
N ASN A 57 -17.29 -2.95 13.94
CA ASN A 57 -17.23 -4.36 13.58
C ASN A 57 -16.02 -4.67 12.69
N ILE A 58 -15.74 -3.83 11.68
CA ILE A 58 -14.53 -3.91 10.84
C ILE A 58 -13.28 -3.89 11.72
N ASN A 59 -13.16 -2.92 12.63
CA ASN A 59 -12.01 -2.80 13.52
C ASN A 59 -11.85 -4.04 14.43
N ALA A 60 -12.93 -4.54 15.01
CA ALA A 60 -12.91 -5.71 15.89
C ALA A 60 -12.50 -7.00 15.14
N LEU A 61 -13.01 -7.22 13.93
CA LEU A 61 -12.62 -8.36 13.09
C LEU A 61 -11.16 -8.24 12.62
N ASN A 62 -10.70 -7.03 12.28
CA ASN A 62 -9.33 -6.75 11.89
C ASN A 62 -8.31 -6.97 13.04
N GLU A 63 -8.67 -6.65 14.28
CA GLU A 63 -7.86 -6.99 15.47
C GLU A 63 -7.82 -8.52 15.71
N ARG A 64 -8.93 -9.24 15.48
CA ARG A 64 -8.99 -10.72 15.56
C ARG A 64 -8.16 -11.42 14.48
N ALA A 65 -8.23 -10.95 13.23
CA ALA A 65 -7.52 -11.53 12.10
C ALA A 65 -5.99 -11.55 12.30
N LEU A 66 -5.43 -10.50 12.93
CA LEU A 66 -4.03 -10.46 13.34
C LEU A 66 -3.67 -11.57 14.36
N THR A 67 -4.60 -11.90 15.27
CA THR A 67 -4.39 -12.93 16.29
C THR A 67 -4.40 -14.32 15.65
N LEU A 68 -5.36 -14.60 14.77
CA LEU A 68 -5.41 -15.84 13.99
C LEU A 68 -4.17 -16.00 13.08
N GLY A 69 -3.76 -14.93 12.39
CA GLY A 69 -2.56 -14.91 11.55
C GLY A 69 -1.24 -15.12 12.29
N ARG A 70 -1.23 -15.00 13.63
CA ARG A 70 -0.08 -15.30 14.50
C ARG A 70 -0.12 -16.71 15.12
N LEU A 71 -1.27 -17.39 15.12
CA LEU A 71 -1.44 -18.73 15.69
C LEU A 71 -1.03 -19.86 14.74
N GLY A 72 -0.87 -19.58 13.44
CA GLY A 72 -0.48 -20.54 12.41
C GLY A 72 0.93 -21.13 12.52
N ASP A 73 1.66 -20.88 13.61
CA ASP A 73 2.96 -21.51 13.91
C ASP A 73 2.83 -22.86 14.68
N SER A 74 1.60 -23.29 15.04
CA SER A 74 1.33 -24.58 15.72
C SER A 74 0.24 -25.40 15.01
N PRO A 75 0.46 -26.70 14.74
CA PRO A 75 -0.53 -27.58 14.11
C PRO A 75 -1.43 -28.29 15.14
N GLU A 76 -2.17 -27.53 15.95
CA GLU A 76 -3.20 -28.08 16.85
C GLU A 76 -4.53 -27.33 16.71
N GLU A 77 -5.60 -28.07 16.96
CA GLU A 77 -7.01 -27.86 16.60
C GLU A 77 -7.57 -26.45 16.80
N PHE A 78 -8.44 -26.03 15.86
CA PHE A 78 -9.30 -24.85 15.99
C PHE A 78 -10.04 -24.86 17.35
N PRO A 79 -9.78 -23.91 18.26
CA PRO A 79 -10.48 -23.88 19.53
C PRO A 79 -11.94 -23.47 19.31
N SER A 80 -12.87 -24.38 19.61
CA SER A 80 -14.29 -24.05 19.73
C SER A 80 -14.49 -22.90 20.70
N SER A 81 -15.44 -22.02 20.37
CA SER A 81 -15.66 -20.73 21.02
C SER A 81 -16.01 -20.80 22.52
N ALA A 82 -14.99 -20.74 23.40
CA ALA A 82 -15.14 -20.42 24.83
C ALA A 82 -13.79 -19.97 25.44
N GLY A 83 -13.52 -18.66 25.47
CA GLY A 83 -12.31 -18.10 26.08
C GLY A 83 -12.58 -16.75 26.75
N THR A 84 -12.47 -16.71 28.08
CA THR A 84 -12.96 -15.59 28.91
C THR A 84 -12.09 -14.35 28.83
N PHE A 85 -12.61 -13.28 28.21
CA PHE A 85 -12.12 -11.91 28.37
C PHE A 85 -13.28 -10.97 28.72
N SER A 86 -12.98 -9.88 29.42
CA SER A 86 -13.92 -8.87 29.92
C SER A 86 -14.97 -8.44 28.88
N PRO A 87 -16.21 -8.08 29.29
CA PRO A 87 -17.36 -8.01 28.39
C PRO A 87 -17.16 -6.96 27.29
N ALA A 88 -16.72 -7.44 26.12
CA ALA A 88 -16.86 -6.69 24.89
C ALA A 88 -18.36 -6.50 24.61
N PRO A 89 -18.79 -5.32 24.12
CA PRO A 89 -20.15 -5.17 23.60
C PRO A 89 -20.36 -6.22 22.51
N ALA A 90 -21.57 -6.77 22.43
CA ALA A 90 -21.89 -7.92 21.59
C ALA A 90 -21.42 -7.71 20.13
N PHE A 91 -20.27 -8.33 19.81
CA PHE A 91 -19.76 -8.44 18.46
C PHE A 91 -20.50 -9.58 17.78
N VAL A 92 -21.23 -9.28 16.72
CA VAL A 92 -21.80 -10.29 15.83
C VAL A 92 -20.71 -10.62 14.82
N ASP A 93 -20.25 -11.87 14.80
CA ASP A 93 -19.39 -12.36 13.71
C ASP A 93 -20.31 -12.72 12.53
N ASP A 94 -20.74 -11.70 11.80
CA ASP A 94 -21.59 -11.80 10.61
C ASP A 94 -20.78 -11.95 9.30
N ARG A 95 -19.47 -12.21 9.42
CA ARG A 95 -18.61 -12.51 8.28
C ARG A 95 -19.01 -13.86 7.67
N GLU A 96 -19.36 -13.83 6.39
CA GLU A 96 -19.60 -15.03 5.59
C GLU A 96 -18.40 -15.34 4.69
N THR A 97 -18.08 -16.62 4.53
CA THR A 97 -17.11 -17.07 3.51
C THR A 97 -17.85 -17.19 2.16
N PRO A 98 -17.45 -16.44 1.10
CA PRO A 98 -18.10 -16.53 -0.21
C PRO A 98 -18.12 -17.97 -0.73
N PRO A 99 -19.21 -18.44 -1.39
CA PRO A 99 -19.31 -19.80 -1.91
C PRO A 99 -18.24 -20.11 -2.99
N ALA A 100 -18.03 -21.41 -3.24
CA ALA A 100 -17.13 -21.86 -4.29
C ALA A 100 -17.69 -21.50 -5.69
N GLU A 101 -16.86 -20.90 -6.53
CA GLU A 101 -17.21 -20.58 -7.93
C GLU A 101 -16.57 -21.61 -8.86
N ALA A 102 -17.32 -22.08 -9.86
CA ALA A 102 -16.82 -23.10 -10.79
C ALA A 102 -15.66 -22.56 -11.66
N LEU A 103 -14.67 -23.41 -11.98
CA LEU A 103 -13.44 -22.99 -12.66
C LEU A 103 -13.65 -22.59 -14.14
N ASP A 104 -14.70 -23.12 -14.75
CA ASP A 104 -15.17 -22.81 -16.10
C ASP A 104 -16.07 -21.55 -16.16
N ARG A 105 -16.61 -21.11 -15.02
CA ARG A 105 -17.46 -19.92 -14.95
C ARG A 105 -16.63 -18.65 -15.17
N ALA A 106 -16.90 -17.96 -16.28
CA ALA A 106 -16.34 -16.65 -16.55
C ALA A 106 -16.86 -15.60 -15.54
N PRO A 107 -16.04 -14.61 -15.17
CA PRO A 107 -16.51 -13.41 -14.49
C PRO A 107 -17.44 -12.57 -15.36
N ASP A 108 -18.37 -11.89 -14.71
CA ASP A 108 -19.24 -10.86 -15.26
C ASP A 108 -18.41 -9.60 -15.59
N ALA A 109 -18.81 -8.86 -16.62
CA ALA A 109 -18.01 -7.75 -17.14
C ALA A 109 -18.06 -6.51 -16.24
N TYR A 110 -16.89 -5.90 -15.96
CA TYR A 110 -16.74 -4.65 -15.22
C TYR A 110 -15.51 -3.87 -15.70
N ARG A 111 -15.52 -2.54 -15.58
CA ARG A 111 -14.47 -1.66 -16.13
C ARG A 111 -14.08 -0.55 -15.16
N ALA A 112 -12.89 0.02 -15.36
CA ALA A 112 -12.43 1.14 -14.54
C ALA A 112 -13.18 2.45 -14.84
N TYR A 113 -13.49 3.20 -13.79
CA TYR A 113 -13.97 4.58 -13.83
C TYR A 113 -13.12 5.43 -12.86
N GLY A 114 -12.74 6.65 -13.26
CA GLY A 114 -11.89 7.52 -12.41
C GLY A 114 -10.52 6.94 -12.02
N GLY A 115 -10.05 5.88 -12.69
CA GLY A 115 -8.83 5.15 -12.31
C GLY A 115 -9.03 3.98 -11.34
N ARG A 116 -10.27 3.60 -11.00
CA ARG A 116 -10.59 2.43 -10.16
C ARG A 116 -11.64 1.55 -10.83
N ALA A 117 -11.42 0.24 -10.89
CA ALA A 117 -12.46 -0.74 -11.17
C ALA A 117 -12.92 -1.38 -9.86
N THR A 118 -14.18 -1.83 -9.80
CA THR A 118 -14.78 -2.45 -8.60
C THR A 118 -15.67 -3.61 -9.03
N THR A 119 -15.65 -4.71 -8.30
CA THR A 119 -16.61 -5.82 -8.48
C THR A 119 -16.86 -6.57 -7.17
N VAL A 120 -18.01 -7.21 -7.02
CA VAL A 120 -18.34 -7.99 -5.81
C VAL A 120 -17.39 -9.18 -5.67
N VAL A 121 -17.06 -9.58 -4.44
CA VAL A 121 -16.04 -10.60 -4.16
C VAL A 121 -16.26 -11.93 -4.91
N ASN A 122 -17.51 -12.39 -5.08
CA ASN A 122 -17.84 -13.58 -5.87
C ASN A 122 -17.35 -13.47 -7.32
N ASN A 123 -17.50 -12.30 -7.95
CA ASN A 123 -17.03 -12.07 -9.30
C ASN A 123 -15.51 -11.91 -9.36
N TYR A 124 -14.91 -11.29 -8.34
CA TYR A 124 -13.45 -11.25 -8.20
C TYR A 124 -12.84 -12.64 -8.03
N ILE A 125 -13.48 -13.56 -7.28
CA ILE A 125 -13.05 -14.96 -7.16
C ILE A 125 -13.01 -15.63 -8.54
N ARG A 126 -14.04 -15.45 -9.38
CA ARG A 126 -14.01 -15.94 -10.77
C ARG A 126 -12.80 -15.38 -11.52
N LYS A 127 -12.52 -14.07 -11.42
CA LYS A 127 -11.39 -13.44 -12.13
C LYS A 127 -10.07 -14.03 -11.63
N TRP A 128 -9.90 -14.08 -10.32
CA TRP A 128 -8.72 -14.67 -9.67
C TRP A 128 -8.50 -16.11 -10.12
N GLN A 129 -9.56 -16.92 -10.21
CA GLN A 129 -9.52 -18.29 -10.74
C GLN A 129 -9.06 -18.35 -12.20
N GLN A 130 -9.40 -17.36 -13.04
CA GLN A 130 -8.95 -17.31 -14.43
C GLN A 130 -7.51 -16.84 -14.61
N VAL A 131 -7.04 -15.84 -13.86
CA VAL A 131 -5.74 -15.19 -14.12
C VAL A 131 -4.68 -15.36 -13.03
N TYR A 132 -5.04 -15.43 -11.74
CA TYR A 132 -4.09 -15.37 -10.62
C TYR A 132 -3.87 -16.73 -9.92
N SER A 133 -4.80 -17.67 -10.07
CA SER A 133 -4.81 -18.97 -9.40
C SER A 133 -3.70 -19.94 -9.80
N GLN A 134 -2.96 -19.65 -10.86
CA GLN A 134 -2.11 -20.66 -11.49
C GLN A 134 -1.01 -21.14 -10.55
N ARG A 135 -0.86 -22.47 -10.48
CA ARG A 135 0.28 -23.19 -9.94
C ARG A 135 0.91 -23.98 -11.09
N ASP A 136 2.17 -23.71 -11.41
CA ASP A 136 2.90 -24.33 -12.53
C ASP A 136 2.13 -24.25 -13.87
N GLY A 137 1.55 -23.08 -14.14
CA GLY A 137 0.75 -22.79 -15.34
C GLY A 137 -0.67 -23.38 -15.35
N LYS A 138 -1.05 -24.19 -14.35
CA LYS A 138 -2.39 -24.79 -14.26
C LYS A 138 -3.30 -23.93 -13.38
N LYS A 139 -4.42 -23.47 -13.94
CA LYS A 139 -5.48 -22.78 -13.18
C LYS A 139 -6.06 -23.70 -12.11
N GLN A 140 -6.46 -23.14 -10.98
CA GLN A 140 -7.08 -23.86 -9.86
C GLN A 140 -8.30 -23.08 -9.36
N GLN A 141 -9.24 -23.77 -8.70
CA GLN A 141 -10.27 -23.08 -7.91
C GLN A 141 -9.64 -22.45 -6.66
N MET A 142 -10.23 -21.36 -6.18
CA MET A 142 -9.88 -20.80 -4.90
C MET A 142 -10.37 -21.75 -3.79
N THR A 143 -9.46 -22.23 -2.95
CA THR A 143 -9.80 -23.17 -1.88
C THR A 143 -10.76 -22.53 -0.87
N GLU A 144 -11.40 -23.33 -0.03
CA GLU A 144 -12.25 -22.82 1.05
C GLU A 144 -11.49 -21.91 2.01
N GLU A 145 -10.31 -22.35 2.46
CA GLU A 145 -9.39 -21.55 3.27
C GLU A 145 -9.00 -20.23 2.59
N GLN A 146 -8.78 -20.22 1.27
CA GLN A 146 -8.49 -19.00 0.52
C GLN A 146 -9.71 -18.08 0.41
N ARG A 147 -10.92 -18.62 0.19
CA ARG A 147 -12.17 -17.83 0.18
C ARG A 147 -12.45 -17.24 1.55
N GLU A 148 -12.19 -17.99 2.62
CA GLU A 148 -12.27 -17.51 3.99
C GLU A 148 -11.28 -16.36 4.24
N LYS A 149 -9.99 -16.55 3.94
CA LYS A 149 -8.97 -15.48 4.05
C LYS A 149 -9.34 -14.23 3.26
N LEU A 150 -9.86 -14.40 2.03
CA LEU A 150 -10.31 -13.29 1.18
C LEU A 150 -11.44 -12.48 1.83
N SER A 151 -12.38 -13.15 2.50
CA SER A 151 -13.57 -12.52 3.10
C SER A 151 -13.29 -11.55 4.25
N TYR A 152 -12.05 -11.44 4.74
CA TYR A 152 -11.61 -10.44 5.71
C TYR A 152 -11.41 -9.03 5.11
N GLY A 153 -11.81 -8.79 3.85
CA GLY A 153 -11.83 -7.45 3.25
C GLY A 153 -10.44 -6.99 2.80
N CYS A 154 -10.06 -5.77 3.19
CA CYS A 154 -8.81 -5.11 2.75
C CYS A 154 -7.58 -6.02 2.87
N VAL A 155 -7.40 -6.70 4.01
CA VAL A 155 -6.28 -7.63 4.23
C VAL A 155 -6.37 -8.92 3.41
N GLY A 156 -7.57 -9.36 3.05
CA GLY A 156 -7.83 -10.69 2.49
C GLY A 156 -7.21 -10.92 1.12
N VAL A 157 -7.21 -9.91 0.25
CA VAL A 157 -6.54 -9.96 -1.06
C VAL A 157 -5.04 -10.20 -0.90
N THR A 158 -4.39 -9.47 0.02
CA THR A 158 -2.97 -9.64 0.30
C THR A 158 -2.70 -11.02 0.89
N TRP A 159 -3.49 -11.44 1.89
CA TRP A 159 -3.33 -12.73 2.58
C TRP A 159 -3.41 -13.92 1.60
N VAL A 160 -4.41 -13.96 0.71
CA VAL A 160 -4.53 -15.03 -0.30
C VAL A 160 -3.38 -15.01 -1.31
N ASN A 161 -2.95 -13.82 -1.73
CA ASN A 161 -1.93 -13.69 -2.77
C ASN A 161 -0.49 -13.95 -2.26
N SER A 162 -0.19 -13.69 -0.99
CA SER A 162 1.08 -14.05 -0.35
C SER A 162 1.10 -15.44 0.27
N GLY A 163 -0.03 -15.93 0.79
CA GLY A 163 -0.14 -17.20 1.53
C GLY A 163 -0.37 -17.02 3.04
N PRO A 164 0.62 -16.47 3.80
CA PRO A 164 0.47 -16.14 5.21
C PRO A 164 -0.14 -14.75 5.40
N TYR A 165 -0.60 -14.46 6.61
CA TYR A 165 -1.10 -13.14 6.99
C TYR A 165 0.04 -12.09 6.92
N PRO A 166 -0.20 -10.86 6.44
CA PRO A 166 0.85 -9.86 6.29
C PRO A 166 1.50 -9.47 7.64
N THR A 167 2.80 -9.75 7.77
CA THR A 167 3.57 -9.48 8.99
C THR A 167 4.19 -8.08 9.03
N ASN A 168 4.24 -7.37 7.90
CA ASN A 168 4.79 -6.02 7.74
C ASN A 168 6.26 -5.83 8.16
N LYS A 169 7.02 -6.91 8.41
CA LYS A 169 8.36 -6.86 9.01
C LYS A 169 9.40 -6.10 8.16
N LEU A 170 9.35 -6.23 6.83
CA LEU A 170 10.26 -5.56 5.90
C LEU A 170 9.52 -4.44 5.16
N ALA A 171 9.34 -3.33 5.84
CA ALA A 171 8.58 -2.17 5.37
C ALA A 171 9.49 -1.00 4.99
N PHE A 172 9.13 -0.30 3.91
CA PHE A 172 9.81 0.92 3.44
C PHE A 172 8.85 2.11 3.35
N ALA A 173 9.38 3.31 3.58
CA ALA A 173 8.71 4.57 3.30
C ALA A 173 9.74 5.64 2.90
N SER A 174 9.27 6.83 2.50
CA SER A 174 10.11 8.01 2.31
C SER A 174 9.52 9.19 3.07
N PHE A 175 10.37 9.92 3.78
CA PHE A 175 9.99 11.07 4.60
C PHE A 175 11.03 12.19 4.44
N ASP A 176 10.56 13.37 4.07
CA ASP A 176 11.40 14.55 3.88
C ASP A 176 11.55 15.31 5.21
N GLU A 177 12.58 14.94 5.99
CA GLU A 177 12.89 15.54 7.29
C GLU A 177 13.20 17.05 7.17
N ASN A 178 13.72 17.51 6.03
CA ASN A 178 13.98 18.94 5.79
C ASN A 178 12.67 19.71 5.55
N LYS A 179 11.76 19.19 4.73
CA LYS A 179 10.41 19.73 4.53
C LYS A 179 9.64 19.77 5.84
N TYR A 180 9.70 18.71 6.64
CA TYR A 180 9.09 18.63 7.96
C TYR A 180 9.58 19.76 8.88
N ARG A 181 10.91 19.84 9.12
CA ARG A 181 11.52 20.88 9.98
C ARG A 181 11.25 22.29 9.48
N THR A 182 11.35 22.50 8.16
CA THR A 182 11.13 23.81 7.54
C THR A 182 9.67 24.25 7.72
N ARG A 183 8.69 23.37 7.50
CA ARG A 183 7.27 23.69 7.71
C ARG A 183 6.94 23.94 9.17
N LEU A 184 7.43 23.10 10.09
CA LEU A 184 7.21 23.30 11.53
C LEU A 184 7.74 24.64 12.07
N LYS A 185 8.83 25.15 11.48
CA LYS A 185 9.44 26.43 11.88
C LYS A 185 8.83 27.64 11.18
N ASN A 186 8.50 27.52 9.89
CA ASN A 186 8.16 28.66 9.02
C ASN A 186 6.66 28.77 8.71
N THR A 187 5.82 27.84 9.17
CA THR A 187 4.35 27.93 9.05
C THR A 187 3.69 27.83 10.43
N SER A 188 2.56 28.50 10.58
CA SER A 188 1.72 28.43 11.79
C SER A 188 0.57 27.43 11.61
N PRO A 189 -0.07 26.96 12.71
CA PRO A 189 -1.37 26.31 12.64
C PRO A 189 -2.40 27.12 11.85
N ARG A 190 -3.29 26.42 11.16
CA ARG A 190 -4.48 27.00 10.52
C ARG A 190 -5.45 27.54 11.60
N PRO A 191 -6.43 28.39 11.25
CA PRO A 191 -7.54 28.70 12.15
C PRO A 191 -8.16 27.42 12.70
N ASP A 192 -8.44 27.41 14.00
CA ASP A 192 -9.00 26.30 14.78
C ASP A 192 -8.17 24.99 14.83
N GLU A 193 -6.97 24.96 14.23
CA GLU A 193 -6.06 23.82 14.25
C GLU A 193 -5.25 23.80 15.56
N THR A 194 -5.34 22.69 16.31
CA THR A 194 -4.52 22.53 17.53
C THR A 194 -3.04 22.35 17.18
N ARG A 195 -2.12 22.60 18.13
CA ARG A 195 -0.69 22.40 17.89
C ARG A 195 -0.36 20.94 17.51
N ALA A 196 -1.03 19.97 18.11
CA ALA A 196 -0.87 18.56 17.79
C ALA A 196 -1.41 18.19 16.40
N GLU A 197 -2.55 18.76 16.01
CA GLU A 197 -3.11 18.61 14.64
C GLU A 197 -2.19 19.22 13.58
N PHE A 198 -1.65 20.40 13.84
CA PHE A 198 -0.62 21.02 12.99
C PHE A 198 0.60 20.10 12.84
N GLU A 199 1.20 19.62 13.94
CA GLU A 199 2.39 18.77 13.88
C GLU A 199 2.13 17.42 13.19
N GLY A 200 1.01 16.76 13.51
CA GLY A 200 0.59 15.51 12.88
C GLY A 200 0.32 15.66 11.39
N ARG A 201 -0.37 16.74 10.98
CA ARG A 201 -0.60 17.05 9.56
C ARG A 201 0.71 17.36 8.83
N ILE A 202 1.61 18.16 9.40
CA ILE A 202 2.90 18.47 8.79
C ILE A 202 3.78 17.20 8.66
N ALA A 203 3.69 16.26 9.60
CA ALA A 203 4.30 14.93 9.44
C ALA A 203 3.68 14.13 8.30
N LYS A 204 2.34 13.98 8.27
CA LYS A 204 1.61 13.29 7.17
C LYS A 204 1.97 13.87 5.80
N GLU A 205 1.97 15.19 5.67
CA GLU A 205 2.33 15.91 4.44
C GLU A 205 3.81 15.77 4.06
N SER A 206 4.69 15.31 4.96
CA SER A 206 6.13 15.15 4.71
C SER A 206 6.53 13.73 4.26
N PHE A 207 5.60 12.76 4.30
CA PHE A 207 5.76 11.49 3.60
C PHE A 207 5.64 11.68 2.08
N ASP A 208 6.35 10.83 1.34
CA ASP A 208 6.28 10.73 -0.12
C ASP A 208 6.08 9.25 -0.51
N GLU A 209 4.82 8.89 -0.76
CA GLU A 209 4.45 7.51 -1.07
C GLU A 209 5.02 7.02 -2.40
N ALA A 210 5.19 7.90 -3.40
CA ALA A 210 5.80 7.52 -4.67
C ALA A 210 7.28 7.13 -4.49
N LYS A 211 8.03 7.90 -3.70
CA LYS A 211 9.41 7.54 -3.33
C LYS A 211 9.48 6.30 -2.42
N GLY A 212 8.54 6.15 -1.49
CA GLY A 212 8.43 4.96 -0.64
C GLY A 212 8.20 3.68 -1.45
N PHE A 213 7.28 3.74 -2.42
CA PHE A 213 7.03 2.64 -3.36
C PHE A 213 8.25 2.37 -4.23
N GLN A 214 8.86 3.39 -4.84
CA GLN A 214 10.05 3.22 -5.67
C GLN A 214 11.20 2.57 -4.88
N ARG A 215 11.44 2.98 -3.63
CA ARG A 215 12.43 2.36 -2.75
C ARG A 215 12.17 0.86 -2.57
N ALA A 216 10.93 0.47 -2.30
CA ALA A 216 10.56 -0.95 -2.20
C ALA A 216 10.76 -1.70 -3.53
N ARG A 217 10.48 -1.08 -4.69
CA ARG A 217 10.76 -1.67 -6.02
C ARG A 217 12.25 -1.89 -6.25
N ASP A 218 13.08 -0.91 -5.95
CA ASP A 218 14.53 -0.99 -6.15
C ASP A 218 15.16 -2.08 -5.26
N VAL A 219 14.68 -2.20 -4.02
CA VAL A 219 15.09 -3.27 -3.10
C VAL A 219 14.60 -4.64 -3.59
N ALA A 220 13.33 -4.78 -3.97
CA ALA A 220 12.77 -6.03 -4.48
C ALA A 220 13.46 -6.49 -5.78
N ALA A 221 13.84 -5.56 -6.68
CA ALA A 221 14.63 -5.86 -7.86
C ALA A 221 16.04 -6.36 -7.50
N THR A 222 16.66 -5.76 -6.49
CA THR A 222 17.98 -6.19 -5.96
C THR A 222 17.91 -7.60 -5.35
N MET A 223 16.87 -7.87 -4.55
CA MET A 223 16.61 -9.20 -4.00
C MET A 223 16.34 -10.25 -5.09
N ASN A 224 15.51 -9.93 -6.09
CA ASN A 224 15.20 -10.81 -7.22
C ASN A 224 16.45 -11.17 -8.05
N LYS A 225 17.34 -10.20 -8.30
CA LYS A 225 18.62 -10.44 -8.97
C LYS A 225 19.55 -11.33 -8.13
N ALA A 226 19.62 -11.09 -6.82
CA ALA A 226 20.46 -11.87 -5.91
C ALA A 226 20.06 -13.35 -5.80
N LEU A 227 18.76 -13.66 -5.91
CA LEU A 227 18.24 -15.03 -5.84
C LEU A 227 18.25 -15.77 -7.19
N GLU A 228 18.43 -15.09 -8.31
CA GLU A 228 18.15 -15.62 -9.66
C GLU A 228 18.85 -16.96 -9.96
N ASN A 229 20.13 -17.07 -9.57
CA ASN A 229 20.96 -18.26 -9.73
C ASN A 229 21.49 -18.79 -8.38
N ALA A 230 20.79 -18.53 -7.27
CA ALA A 230 21.19 -18.97 -5.94
C ALA A 230 20.34 -20.18 -5.50
N HIS A 231 20.97 -21.33 -5.28
CA HIS A 231 20.30 -22.57 -4.86
C HIS A 231 20.35 -22.84 -3.35
N ASP A 232 20.92 -21.91 -2.57
CA ASP A 232 20.96 -21.93 -1.11
C ASP A 232 20.99 -20.50 -0.54
N GLU A 233 20.56 -20.33 0.72
CA GLU A 233 20.48 -19.02 1.38
C GLU A 233 21.86 -18.33 1.50
N ARG A 234 22.96 -19.06 1.68
CA ARG A 234 24.30 -18.47 1.83
C ARG A 234 24.76 -17.84 0.53
N THR A 235 24.53 -18.51 -0.61
CA THR A 235 24.80 -17.97 -1.94
C THR A 235 23.93 -16.74 -2.22
N TYR A 236 22.62 -16.79 -1.90
CA TYR A 236 21.72 -15.64 -2.02
C TYR A 236 22.21 -14.43 -1.21
N LEU A 237 22.58 -14.62 0.06
CA LEU A 237 23.07 -13.53 0.92
C LEU A 237 24.41 -12.96 0.45
N GLY A 238 25.28 -13.79 -0.14
CA GLY A 238 26.53 -13.34 -0.78
C GLY A 238 26.28 -12.46 -2.01
N ASN A 239 25.38 -12.90 -2.89
CA ASN A 239 24.95 -12.13 -4.06
C ASN A 239 24.29 -10.81 -3.65
N LEU A 240 23.39 -10.83 -2.67
CA LEU A 240 22.70 -9.64 -2.17
C LEU A 240 23.68 -8.61 -1.62
N LYS A 241 24.63 -9.02 -0.79
CA LYS A 241 25.68 -8.12 -0.28
C LYS A 241 26.55 -7.53 -1.40
N THR A 242 26.83 -8.31 -2.43
CA THR A 242 27.60 -7.86 -3.61
C THR A 242 26.83 -6.77 -4.36
N GLU A 243 25.54 -6.98 -4.62
CA GLU A 243 24.68 -5.98 -5.29
C GLU A 243 24.50 -4.69 -4.46
N LEU A 244 24.34 -4.80 -3.14
CA LEU A 244 24.25 -3.63 -2.24
C LEU A 244 25.57 -2.85 -2.20
N THR A 245 26.71 -3.55 -2.16
CA THR A 245 28.05 -2.94 -2.25
C THR A 245 28.22 -2.19 -3.57
N ASN A 246 27.85 -2.80 -4.70
CA ASN A 246 27.93 -2.17 -6.02
C ASN A 246 27.06 -0.91 -6.15
N LYS A 247 25.97 -0.83 -5.37
CA LYS A 247 25.06 0.32 -5.34
C LYS A 247 25.40 1.36 -4.25
N SER A 248 26.38 1.09 -3.40
CA SER A 248 26.66 1.87 -2.17
C SER A 248 25.41 2.03 -1.27
N ASP A 249 24.57 1.00 -1.20
CA ASP A 249 23.29 1.05 -0.48
C ASP A 249 23.48 0.81 1.02
N ALA A 250 22.89 1.68 1.86
CA ALA A 250 22.99 1.60 3.32
C ALA A 250 22.49 0.26 3.90
N LEU A 251 21.57 -0.43 3.20
CA LEU A 251 21.08 -1.77 3.58
C LEU A 251 22.19 -2.83 3.65
N LEU A 252 23.37 -2.57 3.05
CA LEU A 252 24.54 -3.41 3.21
C LEU A 252 24.89 -3.65 4.70
N HIS A 253 24.70 -2.63 5.53
CA HIS A 253 25.12 -2.59 6.93
C HIS A 253 24.06 -3.08 7.94
N GLU A 254 22.90 -3.52 7.46
CA GLU A 254 21.87 -4.16 8.31
C GLU A 254 22.41 -5.40 9.04
N ASP A 255 21.92 -5.65 10.25
CA ASP A 255 22.31 -6.85 11.01
C ASP A 255 21.92 -8.16 10.29
N GLY A 256 22.70 -9.23 10.45
CA GLY A 256 22.44 -10.52 9.80
C GLY A 256 21.12 -11.20 10.23
N ARG A 257 20.49 -10.74 11.33
CA ARG A 257 19.18 -11.16 11.82
C ARG A 257 18.08 -10.10 11.62
N SER A 258 18.41 -8.94 11.03
CA SER A 258 17.43 -7.90 10.64
C SER A 258 16.27 -8.46 9.83
N ASN A 259 15.13 -7.75 9.84
CA ASN A 259 14.00 -8.09 8.97
C ASN A 259 14.38 -8.07 7.48
N PHE A 260 15.37 -7.27 7.09
CA PHE A 260 15.89 -7.21 5.72
C PHE A 260 16.59 -8.52 5.31
N TYR A 261 17.67 -8.90 5.99
CA TYR A 261 18.42 -10.11 5.61
C TYR A 261 17.70 -11.42 5.96
N SER A 262 16.73 -11.41 6.89
CA SER A 262 15.96 -12.59 7.26
C SER A 262 14.65 -12.80 6.49
N ALA A 263 14.22 -11.84 5.65
CA ALA A 263 12.92 -11.90 4.98
C ALA A 263 12.67 -13.19 4.19
N LEU A 264 13.67 -13.68 3.44
CA LEU A 264 13.54 -14.91 2.65
C LEU A 264 13.34 -16.15 3.55
N ARG A 265 14.26 -16.40 4.51
CA ARG A 265 14.16 -17.56 5.41
C ARG A 265 12.95 -17.54 6.35
N ASN A 266 12.45 -16.34 6.65
CA ASN A 266 11.24 -16.14 7.46
C ASN A 266 9.94 -16.34 6.65
N THR A 267 10.00 -16.39 5.31
CA THR A 267 8.83 -16.70 4.48
C THR A 267 8.49 -18.19 4.62
N PRO A 268 7.26 -18.58 5.02
CA PRO A 268 6.89 -19.99 5.21
C PRO A 268 7.07 -20.82 3.92
N SER A 269 6.55 -20.32 2.80
CA SER A 269 6.60 -20.98 1.49
C SER A 269 7.99 -21.12 0.89
N PHE A 270 9.03 -20.47 1.44
CA PHE A 270 10.42 -20.77 1.09
C PHE A 270 10.88 -22.14 1.61
N LYS A 271 10.37 -22.55 2.79
CA LYS A 271 10.74 -23.80 3.47
C LYS A 271 9.88 -25.00 3.02
N GLU A 272 8.69 -24.73 2.48
CA GLU A 272 7.75 -25.74 1.97
C GLU A 272 8.31 -26.47 0.73
N ARG A 273 8.10 -27.80 0.68
CA ARG A 273 8.56 -28.67 -0.41
C ARG A 273 7.98 -28.29 -1.78
N GLU A 274 6.70 -27.94 -1.81
CA GLU A 274 5.97 -27.54 -3.03
C GLU A 274 6.10 -26.03 -3.34
N GLY A 275 6.89 -25.31 -2.54
CA GLY A 275 7.20 -23.89 -2.72
C GLY A 275 8.67 -23.70 -3.11
N GLY A 276 9.43 -23.04 -2.23
CA GLY A 276 10.86 -22.79 -2.41
C GLY A 276 11.75 -24.00 -2.13
N ASN A 277 11.35 -24.93 -1.26
CA ASN A 277 12.17 -26.08 -0.83
C ASN A 277 13.63 -25.67 -0.49
N TYR A 278 13.79 -24.59 0.28
CA TYR A 278 15.06 -23.98 0.68
C TYR A 278 15.96 -23.46 -0.49
N ASP A 279 15.44 -23.40 -1.71
CA ASP A 279 16.12 -22.92 -2.93
C ASP A 279 15.66 -21.50 -3.29
N PRO A 280 16.49 -20.46 -3.08
CA PRO A 280 16.11 -19.06 -3.37
C PRO A 280 15.71 -18.82 -4.83
N SER A 281 16.30 -19.56 -5.78
CA SER A 281 16.02 -19.41 -7.21
C SER A 281 14.57 -19.73 -7.57
N LYS A 282 13.85 -20.46 -6.70
CA LYS A 282 12.42 -20.74 -6.84
C LYS A 282 11.50 -19.67 -6.26
N MET A 283 12.03 -18.63 -5.62
CA MET A 283 11.26 -17.56 -5.00
C MET A 283 11.27 -16.26 -5.83
N LYS A 284 10.30 -15.39 -5.58
CA LYS A 284 10.15 -14.07 -6.20
C LYS A 284 9.75 -13.06 -5.12
N ALA A 285 10.48 -11.95 -5.04
CA ALA A 285 10.12 -10.81 -4.20
C ALA A 285 8.88 -10.10 -4.78
N VAL A 286 7.92 -9.79 -3.92
CA VAL A 286 6.65 -9.14 -4.21
C VAL A 286 6.38 -8.02 -3.22
N ILE A 287 5.60 -7.02 -3.63
CA ILE A 287 5.27 -5.84 -2.83
C ILE A 287 3.76 -5.76 -2.59
N TYR A 288 3.41 -5.39 -1.37
CA TYR A 288 2.10 -4.86 -1.00
C TYR A 288 2.29 -3.58 -0.18
N SER A 289 1.22 -2.82 0.03
CA SER A 289 1.24 -1.61 0.86
C SER A 289 0.25 -1.73 2.01
N LYS A 290 0.56 -1.08 3.13
CA LYS A 290 -0.37 -0.86 4.23
C LYS A 290 -0.54 0.64 4.47
N HIS A 291 -1.78 1.10 4.53
CA HIS A 291 -2.14 2.41 5.09
C HIS A 291 -2.65 2.22 6.51
N PHE A 292 -2.20 3.06 7.44
CA PHE A 292 -2.48 2.91 8.88
C PHE A 292 -2.29 4.22 9.66
N TRP A 293 -2.63 4.17 10.94
CA TRP A 293 -2.52 5.30 11.87
C TRP A 293 -1.22 5.27 12.69
N SER A 294 -0.61 6.43 12.92
CA SER A 294 0.67 6.58 13.64
C SER A 294 0.53 6.56 15.16
N GLY A 295 -0.45 7.28 15.71
CA GLY A 295 -0.62 7.44 17.14
C GLY A 295 -1.33 6.25 17.75
N GLN A 296 -0.69 5.08 17.84
CA GLN A 296 -1.34 3.83 18.30
C GLN A 296 -1.18 3.51 19.79
N ASP A 297 -0.24 4.13 20.51
CA ASP A 297 -0.09 3.84 21.94
C ASP A 297 -1.27 4.36 22.76
N ARG A 298 -2.07 3.44 23.32
CA ARG A 298 -3.22 3.73 24.19
C ARG A 298 -2.81 4.39 25.52
N ARG A 299 -1.52 4.46 25.85
CA ARG A 299 -0.96 5.18 27.02
C ARG A 299 -0.43 6.57 26.68
N SER A 300 -0.33 6.93 25.39
CA SER A 300 0.08 8.26 24.94
C SER A 300 -1.05 9.29 25.12
N SER A 301 -0.76 10.57 24.83
CA SER A 301 -1.76 11.64 24.95
C SER A 301 -2.95 11.42 24.01
N ALA A 302 -4.14 11.87 24.45
CA ALA A 302 -5.35 11.84 23.63
C ALA A 302 -5.15 12.60 22.30
N ASP A 303 -4.31 13.63 22.28
CA ASP A 303 -3.96 14.38 21.08
C ASP A 303 -3.22 13.51 20.05
N LYS A 304 -2.18 12.77 20.45
CA LYS A 304 -1.48 11.84 19.55
C LYS A 304 -2.43 10.77 19.00
N ARG A 305 -3.33 10.27 19.85
CA ARG A 305 -4.39 9.32 19.46
C ARG A 305 -5.37 9.87 18.42
N LYS A 306 -5.70 11.17 18.45
CA LYS A 306 -6.68 11.85 17.57
C LYS A 306 -6.08 12.49 16.31
N TYR A 307 -4.86 13.01 16.42
CA TYR A 307 -4.24 13.90 15.44
C TYR A 307 -2.94 13.36 14.83
N GLY A 308 -2.38 12.31 15.40
CA GLY A 308 -1.20 11.60 14.91
C GLY A 308 -0.01 11.78 15.85
N ASP A 309 0.91 10.82 15.85
CA ASP A 309 2.21 10.95 16.50
C ASP A 309 3.25 11.32 15.43
N PRO A 310 3.77 12.57 15.40
CA PRO A 310 4.67 13.03 14.34
C PRO A 310 5.98 12.23 14.22
N ASP A 311 6.42 11.56 15.29
CA ASP A 311 7.70 10.84 15.35
C ASP A 311 7.53 9.34 15.09
N ALA A 312 6.32 8.79 15.26
CA ALA A 312 6.07 7.36 15.07
C ALA A 312 6.15 6.96 13.58
N PHE A 313 6.75 5.79 13.33
CA PHE A 313 6.87 5.16 12.01
C PHE A 313 7.55 6.02 10.93
N ARG A 314 8.49 6.90 11.31
CA ARG A 314 9.40 7.50 10.32
C ARG A 314 10.37 6.46 9.77
N PRO A 315 10.71 6.51 8.47
CA PRO A 315 11.75 5.67 7.90
C PRO A 315 13.14 6.15 8.35
N ASP A 316 14.04 5.19 8.57
CA ASP A 316 15.47 5.47 8.64
C ASP A 316 15.93 6.19 7.35
N GLN A 317 16.75 7.22 7.51
CA GLN A 317 17.10 8.14 6.43
C GLN A 317 18.11 7.56 5.44
N GLY A 318 18.88 6.54 5.81
CA GLY A 318 19.83 5.87 4.90
C GLY A 318 19.21 4.71 4.13
N THR A 319 18.43 3.88 4.82
CA THR A 319 17.88 2.63 4.28
C THR A 319 16.45 2.77 3.75
N GLY A 320 15.67 3.72 4.27
CA GLY A 320 14.23 3.84 4.05
C GLY A 320 13.38 2.86 4.88
N LEU A 321 13.99 2.05 5.76
CA LEU A 321 13.29 1.04 6.56
C LEU A 321 12.39 1.68 7.63
N VAL A 322 11.20 1.13 7.82
CA VAL A 322 10.25 1.52 8.89
C VAL A 322 10.12 0.37 9.89
N ASP A 323 10.33 0.65 11.18
CA ASP A 323 10.03 -0.32 12.24
C ASP A 323 8.52 -0.43 12.48
N MET A 324 7.95 -1.56 12.04
CA MET A 324 6.54 -1.89 12.20
C MET A 324 6.23 -2.66 13.50
N ALA A 325 7.20 -2.91 14.39
CA ALA A 325 6.98 -3.68 15.62
C ALA A 325 5.97 -3.03 16.58
N ASN A 326 5.80 -1.71 16.50
CA ASN A 326 4.85 -0.95 17.30
C ASN A 326 3.47 -0.74 16.64
N ASP A 327 3.28 -1.23 15.41
CA ASP A 327 1.97 -1.27 14.77
C ASP A 327 1.11 -2.38 15.39
N ARG A 328 -0.05 -1.99 15.91
CA ARG A 328 -0.95 -2.85 16.70
C ARG A 328 -2.35 -2.91 16.10
N ASN A 329 -2.53 -2.46 14.85
CA ASN A 329 -3.84 -2.35 14.18
C ASN A 329 -4.86 -1.50 14.96
N ILE A 330 -4.41 -0.46 15.68
CA ILE A 330 -5.30 0.40 16.48
C ILE A 330 -5.71 1.60 15.62
N PRO A 331 -7.03 1.85 15.43
CA PRO A 331 -7.51 2.95 14.59
C PRO A 331 -7.19 4.32 15.16
N ARG A 332 -7.37 5.36 14.34
CA ARG A 332 -7.43 6.76 14.78
C ARG A 332 -8.54 6.93 15.84
N SER A 333 -8.29 7.68 16.90
CA SER A 333 -9.34 8.03 17.87
C SER A 333 -10.21 9.18 17.34
N PRO A 334 -11.54 9.17 17.60
CA PRO A 334 -12.43 10.24 17.16
C PRO A 334 -12.09 11.57 17.83
N ALA A 335 -12.11 12.65 17.06
CA ALA A 335 -11.98 14.01 17.55
C ALA A 335 -13.29 14.50 18.16
N GLY A 336 -14.41 14.38 17.40
CA GLY A 336 -15.78 14.65 17.83
C GLY A 336 -16.70 13.42 17.92
N PRO A 337 -17.92 13.56 18.50
CA PRO A 337 -18.92 12.49 18.55
C PRO A 337 -19.40 12.07 17.16
N GLY A 338 -19.65 10.78 16.96
CA GLY A 338 -20.14 10.22 15.69
C GLY A 338 -19.05 9.91 14.64
N GLU A 339 -17.81 10.37 14.85
CA GLU A 339 -16.68 9.96 14.01
C GLU A 339 -16.33 8.48 14.21
N GLY A 340 -16.26 7.73 13.11
CA GLY A 340 -15.67 6.40 13.04
C GLY A 340 -14.47 6.39 12.11
N TRP A 341 -13.38 5.76 12.53
CA TRP A 341 -12.17 5.57 11.73
C TRP A 341 -11.82 4.09 11.65
N VAL A 342 -11.54 3.57 10.46
CA VAL A 342 -11.05 2.19 10.27
C VAL A 342 -9.55 2.11 10.61
N ASN A 343 -9.06 0.92 10.96
CA ASN A 343 -7.71 0.75 11.50
C ASN A 343 -6.59 0.59 10.47
N PHE A 344 -6.87 0.02 9.30
CA PHE A 344 -5.92 -0.08 8.19
C PHE A 344 -6.61 -0.35 6.85
N ASP A 345 -5.85 -0.15 5.78
CA ASP A 345 -6.14 -0.65 4.43
C ASP A 345 -4.88 -1.36 3.87
N TYR A 346 -5.05 -2.35 2.99
CA TYR A 346 -3.98 -3.15 2.39
C TYR A 346 -4.13 -3.26 0.87
N GLY A 347 -3.15 -2.76 0.13
CA GLY A 347 -3.11 -2.78 -1.33
C GLY A 347 -2.11 -3.81 -1.86
N TRP A 348 -2.59 -4.83 -2.57
CA TRP A 348 -1.72 -5.79 -3.26
C TRP A 348 -1.25 -5.25 -4.62
N PHE A 349 0.07 -5.13 -4.80
CA PHE A 349 0.70 -4.82 -6.09
C PHE A 349 1.31 -6.06 -6.77
N GLY A 350 1.89 -6.97 -5.99
CA GLY A 350 2.59 -8.15 -6.51
C GLY A 350 3.96 -7.78 -7.09
N ALA A 351 4.13 -7.92 -8.41
CA ALA A 351 5.42 -7.74 -9.09
C ALA A 351 5.25 -7.26 -10.55
N GLN A 352 4.44 -6.21 -10.76
CA GLN A 352 4.18 -5.68 -12.11
C GLN A 352 5.45 -5.05 -12.71
N ALA A 353 5.64 -5.28 -14.01
CA ALA A 353 6.78 -4.79 -14.79
C ALA A 353 6.62 -3.34 -15.28
N GLU A 354 5.40 -2.78 -15.22
CA GLU A 354 5.10 -1.38 -15.57
C GLU A 354 6.02 -0.42 -14.80
N SER A 355 6.80 0.38 -15.52
CA SER A 355 7.77 1.30 -14.91
C SER A 355 7.12 2.56 -14.37
N ASP A 356 6.02 3.01 -14.98
CA ASP A 356 5.26 4.16 -14.54
C ASP A 356 4.40 3.81 -13.31
N ALA A 357 4.82 4.29 -12.14
CA ALA A 357 4.12 4.04 -10.87
C ALA A 357 2.61 4.34 -10.96
N ASP A 358 2.22 5.46 -11.59
CA ASP A 358 0.82 5.89 -11.71
C ASP A 358 -0.03 4.95 -12.57
N LYS A 359 0.60 4.13 -13.43
CA LYS A 359 -0.08 3.12 -14.23
C LYS A 359 -0.21 1.77 -13.52
N THR A 360 0.54 1.52 -12.45
CA THR A 360 0.45 0.26 -11.68
C THR A 360 -0.90 0.09 -10.98
N ILE A 361 -1.33 -1.16 -10.79
CA ILE A 361 -2.61 -1.51 -10.18
C ILE A 361 -2.40 -2.01 -8.75
N TRP A 362 -3.30 -1.60 -7.85
CA TRP A 362 -3.33 -1.95 -6.43
C TRP A 362 -4.69 -2.54 -6.12
N THR A 363 -4.71 -3.83 -5.78
CA THR A 363 -5.94 -4.57 -5.50
C THR A 363 -6.20 -4.64 -4.01
N HIS A 364 -7.38 -4.19 -3.57
CA HIS A 364 -7.79 -4.14 -2.15
C HIS A 364 -9.29 -4.42 -2.02
N GLY A 365 -9.73 -4.87 -0.84
CA GLY A 365 -11.14 -5.03 -0.48
C GLY A 365 -11.66 -3.84 0.31
N ASP A 366 -12.93 -3.47 0.14
CA ASP A 366 -13.58 -2.41 0.91
C ASP A 366 -13.72 -2.74 2.41
N HIS A 367 -14.33 -3.87 2.72
CA HIS A 367 -14.56 -4.35 4.08
C HIS A 367 -14.76 -5.87 4.05
N TYR A 368 -15.00 -6.48 5.21
CA TYR A 368 -15.26 -7.92 5.27
C TYR A 368 -16.59 -8.28 4.61
N HIS A 369 -16.75 -9.52 4.18
CA HIS A 369 -17.93 -9.96 3.45
C HIS A 369 -19.09 -10.29 4.42
N ALA A 370 -20.14 -9.46 4.43
CA ALA A 370 -21.32 -9.64 5.26
C ALA A 370 -22.61 -9.44 4.43
N PRO A 371 -22.86 -10.29 3.40
CA PRO A 371 -23.92 -10.08 2.41
C PRO A 371 -25.33 -10.08 3.03
N SER A 372 -25.51 -10.71 4.18
CA SER A 372 -26.79 -10.78 4.92
C SER A 372 -26.98 -9.66 5.95
N SER A 373 -26.04 -8.73 6.12
CA SER A 373 -26.10 -7.65 7.11
C SER A 373 -26.12 -6.25 6.50
N GLY A 374 -26.21 -5.22 7.35
CA GLY A 374 -26.24 -3.81 6.91
C GLY A 374 -24.95 -3.34 6.22
N LEU A 375 -23.82 -4.00 6.50
CA LEU A 375 -22.53 -3.75 5.86
C LEU A 375 -22.50 -4.26 4.40
N GLY A 376 -23.21 -5.35 4.12
CA GLY A 376 -23.36 -5.90 2.78
C GLY A 376 -22.14 -6.67 2.26
N PRO A 377 -22.16 -7.07 0.98
CA PRO A 377 -21.12 -7.90 0.40
C PRO A 377 -19.85 -7.09 0.13
N MET A 378 -18.70 -7.61 0.57
CA MET A 378 -17.38 -7.15 0.15
C MET A 378 -17.26 -6.95 -1.37
N HIS A 379 -16.74 -5.81 -1.80
CA HIS A 379 -16.24 -5.57 -3.15
C HIS A 379 -14.72 -5.48 -3.17
N VAL A 380 -14.14 -5.95 -4.26
CA VAL A 380 -12.72 -5.82 -4.55
C VAL A 380 -12.52 -4.69 -5.54
N HIS A 381 -11.69 -3.73 -5.14
CA HIS A 381 -11.23 -2.62 -5.94
C HIS A 381 -9.89 -2.96 -6.60
N GLU A 382 -9.74 -2.50 -7.84
CA GLU A 382 -8.47 -2.51 -8.58
C GLU A 382 -8.17 -1.06 -8.94
N SER A 383 -7.26 -0.42 -8.21
CA SER A 383 -7.01 1.02 -8.24
C SER A 383 -5.68 1.35 -8.91
N LYS A 384 -5.60 2.43 -9.69
CA LYS A 384 -4.30 3.01 -10.11
C LYS A 384 -3.54 3.52 -8.88
N PHE A 385 -2.21 3.53 -8.92
CA PHE A 385 -1.39 3.94 -7.76
C PHE A 385 -1.81 5.29 -7.14
N ARG A 386 -1.99 6.34 -7.95
CA ARG A 386 -2.49 7.65 -7.47
C ARG A 386 -3.84 7.60 -6.74
N ASN A 387 -4.69 6.61 -7.05
CA ASN A 387 -5.97 6.39 -6.38
C ASN A 387 -5.78 5.61 -5.06
N TRP A 388 -4.76 4.73 -4.99
CA TRP A 388 -4.32 4.05 -3.77
C TRP A 388 -3.63 5.03 -2.81
N SER A 389 -2.53 5.65 -3.23
CA SER A 389 -1.73 6.63 -2.47
C SER A 389 -2.45 7.96 -2.19
N ALA A 390 -3.70 8.09 -2.61
CA ALA A 390 -4.57 9.13 -2.10
C ALA A 390 -4.89 8.86 -0.61
N GLY A 391 -5.14 7.61 -0.22
CA GLY A 391 -5.54 7.23 1.12
C GLY A 391 -6.75 8.02 1.64
N TYR A 392 -6.92 8.01 2.96
CA TYR A 392 -8.09 8.59 3.65
C TYR A 392 -7.65 9.50 4.81
N ALA A 393 -8.60 10.12 5.52
CA ALA A 393 -8.32 10.83 6.78
C ALA A 393 -8.05 9.89 7.97
N ASP A 394 -8.40 8.62 7.86
CA ASP A 394 -8.16 7.52 8.83
C ASP A 394 -6.67 7.23 9.02
N PHE A 395 -5.88 7.40 7.94
CA PHE A 395 -4.50 6.96 7.85
C PHE A 395 -3.56 8.14 7.68
N ASP A 396 -2.46 8.18 8.41
CA ASP A 396 -1.41 9.19 8.27
C ASP A 396 -0.02 8.58 8.01
N ARG A 397 0.03 7.26 7.83
CA ARG A 397 1.21 6.50 7.40
C ARG A 397 0.85 5.56 6.26
N GLY A 398 1.77 5.45 5.30
CA GLY A 398 1.77 4.45 4.25
C GLY A 398 3.13 3.75 4.21
N THR A 399 3.15 2.43 4.20
CA THR A 399 4.37 1.62 4.05
C THR A 399 4.27 0.66 2.89
N TYR A 400 5.43 0.36 2.29
CA TYR A 400 5.59 -0.52 1.14
C TYR A 400 6.42 -1.73 1.58
N VAL A 401 5.77 -2.88 1.69
CA VAL A 401 6.34 -4.08 2.32
C VAL A 401 6.82 -5.05 1.25
N VAL A 402 8.05 -5.55 1.41
CA VAL A 402 8.61 -6.61 0.56
C VAL A 402 8.45 -7.96 1.27
N THR A 403 7.91 -8.95 0.56
CA THR A 403 7.85 -10.36 0.99
C THR A 403 8.15 -11.27 -0.21
N PHE A 404 8.14 -12.59 -0.03
CA PHE A 404 8.42 -13.57 -1.08
C PHE A 404 7.25 -14.53 -1.32
N ILE A 405 7.10 -14.97 -2.57
CA ILE A 405 6.24 -16.10 -2.97
C ILE A 405 7.01 -17.04 -3.92
N PRO A 406 6.61 -18.31 -4.07
CA PRO A 406 7.18 -19.20 -5.09
C PRO A 406 6.93 -18.68 -6.51
N LYS A 407 7.90 -18.87 -7.41
CA LYS A 407 7.80 -18.52 -8.85
C LYS A 407 6.74 -19.35 -9.58
N SER A 408 6.36 -20.51 -9.06
CA SER A 408 5.26 -21.34 -9.57
C SER A 408 3.88 -20.68 -9.39
N TRP A 409 3.76 -19.62 -8.59
CA TRP A 409 2.51 -18.92 -8.30
C TRP A 409 2.30 -17.71 -9.23
N ASN A 410 1.10 -17.58 -9.80
CA ASN A 410 0.73 -16.43 -10.65
C ASN A 410 -0.08 -15.31 -9.95
N THR A 411 -0.03 -15.24 -8.61
CA THR A 411 -0.69 -14.17 -7.82
C THR A 411 0.00 -12.80 -7.93
N ALA A 412 1.23 -12.78 -8.47
CA ALA A 412 1.99 -11.58 -8.82
C ALA A 412 2.49 -11.66 -10.28
N PRO A 413 1.61 -11.49 -11.28
CA PRO A 413 1.98 -11.50 -12.69
C PRO A 413 2.68 -10.19 -13.09
N ALA A 414 3.42 -10.22 -14.20
CA ALA A 414 4.12 -9.04 -14.72
C ALA A 414 3.17 -7.92 -15.21
N LYS A 415 1.91 -8.24 -15.54
CA LYS A 415 0.86 -7.29 -15.91
C LYS A 415 -0.40 -7.60 -15.11
N VAL A 416 -1.02 -6.57 -14.56
CA VAL A 416 -2.34 -6.61 -13.92
C VAL A 416 -3.25 -5.65 -14.67
N GLU A 417 -4.47 -6.06 -14.97
CA GLU A 417 -5.46 -5.27 -15.69
C GLU A 417 -6.67 -5.03 -14.78
N GLN A 418 -7.21 -3.81 -14.82
CA GLN A 418 -8.42 -3.44 -14.09
C GLN A 418 -9.64 -3.90 -14.87
N GLY A 419 -10.63 -4.48 -14.20
CA GLY A 419 -11.85 -4.93 -14.87
C GLY A 419 -11.77 -6.34 -15.45
N TRP A 420 -12.78 -6.68 -16.22
CA TRP A 420 -12.93 -7.93 -16.95
C TRP A 420 -14.05 -7.78 -17.98
N PRO A 421 -13.99 -8.48 -19.13
CA PRO A 421 -12.88 -8.40 -20.06
C PRO A 421 -12.74 -6.99 -20.70
#